data_AF-A0A8J6S9F4-F1
#
_entry.id   AF-A0A8J6S9F4-F1
#
_cell.length_a   1.000
_cell.length_b   1.000
_cell.length_c   1.000
_cell.angle_alpha   90.00
_cell.angle_beta   90.00
_cell.angle_gamma   90.00
#
_symmetry.space_group_name_H-M   'P 1'
#
loop_
_entity.id
_entity.type
_entity.pdbx_description
1 polymer ?
#
loop_
_entity_poly.entity_id
_entity_poly.type
_entity_poly.pdbx_seq_one_letter_code
_entity_poly.pdbx_strand_id
1 'polypeptide(L)'
;MVSTLNDTKRLAIARKLAEMKALQNLLISNEEKLIQDCTDDDIRKRLQDMVESDRKNLGVIDTAIVQYGVQSELKETTQKLIGEVQKLMEGSELTLFEKVFEQELLKHKQTMTGLLIHKAAQVVGADIKAAITPLNAVNFENRAHQEQLKGILEILGVRELTGQDAKQGLWARVEDAVAALTGVAGSVVTRTDDEMSIRDLLRMDHTKADTLFAEILGADDPQKIQEYFGQLYKDIKVHGTAEEQVLYPAIRPYYEHTQEIYEQTDEVMEMLDEIKPLDPASSEFKAKIEQLRTATRNHINQEEKDIFTLIKENFSHEQQKQVARELKAVKSQLQDQMAAANP
;
A
#
# COMPACT_ATOMS: atom_id res chain seq x y z
N MET A 1 -37.41 -13.06 -29.69
CA MET A 1 -36.75 -14.07 -28.85
C MET A 1 -36.66 -13.52 -27.44
N VAL A 2 -37.23 -14.21 -26.45
CA VAL A 2 -37.13 -13.80 -25.04
C VAL A 2 -35.77 -14.28 -24.53
N SER A 3 -34.82 -13.37 -24.29
CA SER A 3 -33.57 -13.74 -23.63
C SER A 3 -33.88 -14.19 -22.21
N THR A 4 -33.31 -15.30 -21.76
CA THR A 4 -33.50 -15.73 -20.38
C THR A 4 -32.80 -14.76 -19.42
N LEU A 5 -33.21 -14.73 -18.15
CA LEU A 5 -32.55 -13.91 -17.12
C LEU A 5 -31.04 -14.24 -17.01
N ASN A 6 -30.65 -15.48 -17.32
CA ASN A 6 -29.26 -15.92 -17.33
C ASN A 6 -28.48 -15.36 -18.53
N ASP A 7 -29.10 -15.25 -19.71
CA ASP A 7 -28.48 -14.64 -20.89
C ASP A 7 -28.21 -13.15 -20.67
N THR A 8 -29.16 -12.44 -20.05
CA THR A 8 -29.00 -11.03 -19.70
C THR A 8 -27.85 -10.80 -18.71
N LYS A 9 -27.69 -11.66 -17.70
CA LYS A 9 -26.58 -11.59 -16.74
C LYS A 9 -25.23 -11.89 -17.40
N ARG A 10 -25.18 -12.90 -18.28
CA ARG A 10 -23.94 -13.25 -19.00
C ARG A 10 -23.50 -12.12 -19.96
N LEU A 11 -24.45 -11.51 -20.67
CA LEU A 11 -24.19 -10.34 -21.50
C LEU A 11 -23.69 -9.14 -20.70
N ALA A 12 -24.16 -8.94 -19.47
CA ALA A 12 -23.68 -7.85 -18.61
C ALA A 12 -22.20 -8.04 -18.20
N ILE A 13 -21.79 -9.27 -17.88
CA ILE A 13 -20.38 -9.59 -17.61
C ILE A 13 -19.54 -9.45 -18.88
N ALA A 14 -20.00 -9.98 -20.03
CA ALA A 14 -19.33 -9.80 -21.32
C ALA A 14 -19.05 -8.32 -21.63
N ARG A 15 -20.03 -7.46 -21.38
CA ARG A 15 -19.89 -6.01 -21.58
C ARG A 15 -18.86 -5.39 -20.64
N LYS A 16 -18.80 -5.84 -19.38
CA LYS A 16 -17.79 -5.37 -18.43
C LYS A 16 -16.38 -5.84 -18.79
N LEU A 17 -16.25 -7.06 -19.32
CA LEU A 17 -14.98 -7.54 -19.87
C LEU A 17 -14.53 -6.71 -21.08
N ALA A 18 -15.46 -6.38 -21.98
CA ALA A 18 -15.16 -5.48 -23.10
C ALA A 18 -14.72 -4.09 -22.62
N GLU A 19 -15.38 -3.53 -21.60
CA GLU A 19 -14.97 -2.27 -20.95
C GLU A 19 -13.58 -2.38 -20.34
N MET A 20 -13.28 -3.46 -19.61
CA MET A 20 -11.97 -3.71 -19.02
C MET A 20 -10.86 -3.77 -20.08
N LYS A 21 -11.10 -4.45 -21.22
CA LYS A 21 -10.16 -4.48 -22.34
C LYS A 21 -9.94 -3.09 -22.94
N ALA A 22 -11.00 -2.32 -23.14
CA ALA A 22 -10.90 -0.98 -23.73
C ALA A 22 -10.13 -0.02 -22.82
N LEU A 23 -10.40 -0.06 -21.51
CA LEU A 23 -9.65 0.70 -20.51
C LEU A 23 -8.18 0.25 -20.44
N GLN A 24 -7.88 -1.04 -20.54
CA GLN A 24 -6.51 -1.54 -20.57
C GLN A 24 -5.71 -0.93 -21.74
N ASN A 25 -6.30 -0.88 -22.93
CA ASN A 25 -5.65 -0.26 -24.09
C ASN A 25 -5.44 1.25 -23.90
N LEU A 26 -6.43 1.94 -23.33
CA LEU A 26 -6.31 3.36 -23.01
C LEU A 26 -5.18 3.62 -22.01
N LEU A 27 -5.10 2.83 -20.94
CA LEU A 27 -4.07 2.93 -19.91
C LEU A 27 -2.67 2.77 -20.51
N ILE A 28 -2.46 1.74 -21.34
CA ILE A 28 -1.18 1.51 -22.02
C ILE A 28 -0.80 2.70 -22.91
N SER A 29 -1.73 3.18 -23.75
CA SER A 29 -1.45 4.31 -24.64
C SER A 29 -1.12 5.60 -23.88
N ASN A 30 -1.77 5.81 -22.73
CA ASN A 30 -1.50 6.96 -21.87
C ASN A 30 -0.14 6.83 -21.18
N GLU A 31 0.20 5.66 -20.63
CA GLU A 31 1.51 5.39 -20.02
C GLU A 31 2.65 5.63 -20.99
N GLU A 32 2.54 5.16 -22.24
CA GLU A 32 3.54 5.41 -23.28
C GLU A 32 3.80 6.91 -23.52
N LYS A 33 2.73 7.70 -23.54
CA LYS A 33 2.82 9.17 -23.67
C LYS A 33 3.43 9.81 -22.43
N LEU A 34 3.00 9.40 -21.24
CA LEU A 34 3.55 9.90 -19.98
C LEU A 34 5.06 9.62 -19.87
N ILE A 35 5.51 8.43 -20.30
CA ILE A 35 6.93 8.06 -20.34
C ILE A 35 7.72 8.99 -21.28
N GLN A 36 7.13 9.36 -22.42
CA GLN A 36 7.74 10.26 -23.39
C GLN A 36 7.83 11.70 -22.86
N ASP A 37 6.75 12.19 -22.24
CA ASP A 37 6.63 13.57 -21.77
C ASP A 37 7.34 13.81 -20.43
N CYS A 38 7.57 12.77 -19.63
CA CYS A 38 8.24 12.87 -18.33
C CYS A 38 9.75 13.05 -18.51
N THR A 39 10.35 13.96 -17.74
CA THR A 39 11.81 14.18 -17.72
C THR A 39 12.50 13.55 -16.50
N ASP A 40 11.75 13.16 -15.48
CA ASP A 40 12.26 12.54 -14.25
C ASP A 40 12.49 11.04 -14.47
N ASP A 41 13.73 10.58 -14.28
CA ASP A 41 14.13 9.21 -14.61
C ASP A 41 13.53 8.15 -13.68
N ASP A 42 13.32 8.48 -12.40
CA ASP A 42 12.70 7.56 -11.44
C ASP A 42 11.21 7.38 -11.74
N ILE A 43 10.50 8.47 -12.05
CA ILE A 43 9.10 8.41 -12.49
C ILE A 43 9.01 7.65 -13.81
N ARG A 44 9.90 7.95 -14.77
CA ARG A 44 9.92 7.28 -16.07
C ARG A 44 10.10 5.77 -15.93
N LYS A 45 11.03 5.32 -15.07
CA LYS A 45 11.26 3.89 -14.81
C LYS A 45 10.01 3.22 -14.24
N ARG A 46 9.36 3.83 -13.25
CA ARG A 46 8.12 3.30 -12.65
C ARG A 46 6.99 3.17 -13.68
N LEU A 47 6.84 4.15 -14.56
CA LEU A 47 5.86 4.09 -15.66
C LEU A 47 6.23 3.02 -16.71
N GLN A 48 7.52 2.81 -16.98
CA GLN A 48 8.00 1.76 -17.87
C GLN A 48 7.69 0.35 -17.33
N ASP A 49 7.94 0.11 -16.05
CA ASP A 49 7.61 -1.15 -15.39
C ASP A 49 6.10 -1.41 -15.45
N MET A 50 5.30 -0.36 -15.21
CA MET A 50 3.84 -0.40 -15.27
C MET A 50 3.30 -0.73 -16.66
N VAL A 51 3.81 -0.08 -17.72
CA VAL A 51 3.33 -0.35 -19.08
C VAL A 51 3.71 -1.76 -19.55
N GLU A 52 4.84 -2.31 -19.07
CA GLU A 52 5.23 -3.68 -19.38
C GLU A 52 4.27 -4.71 -18.76
N SER A 53 3.95 -4.59 -17.47
CA SER A 53 2.96 -5.44 -16.82
C SER A 53 1.57 -5.23 -17.42
N ASP A 54 1.18 -4.00 -17.75
CA ASP A 54 -0.12 -3.72 -18.37
C ASP A 54 -0.28 -4.31 -19.77
N ARG A 55 0.78 -4.40 -20.56
CA ARG A 55 0.78 -5.15 -21.83
C ARG A 55 0.61 -6.66 -21.61
N LYS A 56 1.22 -7.24 -20.56
CA LYS A 56 1.01 -8.65 -20.19
C LYS A 56 -0.45 -8.86 -19.74
N ASN A 57 -0.99 -7.95 -18.94
CA ASN A 57 -2.38 -7.97 -18.47
C ASN A 57 -3.39 -7.93 -19.61
N LEU A 58 -3.13 -7.17 -20.68
CA LEU A 58 -3.98 -7.17 -21.88
C LEU A 58 -4.13 -8.58 -22.48
N GLY A 59 -3.05 -9.37 -22.54
CA GLY A 59 -3.09 -10.75 -23.01
C GLY A 59 -3.91 -11.68 -22.09
N VAL A 60 -3.85 -11.47 -20.77
CA VAL A 60 -4.67 -12.21 -19.80
C VAL A 60 -6.15 -11.84 -19.94
N ILE A 61 -6.47 -10.56 -20.12
CA ILE A 61 -7.84 -10.07 -20.35
C ILE A 61 -8.41 -10.68 -21.64
N ASP A 62 -7.64 -10.69 -22.72
CA ASP A 62 -8.05 -11.29 -23.98
C ASP A 62 -8.33 -12.79 -23.85
N THR A 63 -7.46 -13.51 -23.14
CA THR A 63 -7.67 -14.93 -22.86
C THR A 63 -8.94 -15.15 -22.06
N ALA A 64 -9.18 -14.35 -21.01
CA ALA A 64 -10.39 -14.45 -20.19
C ALA A 64 -11.67 -14.16 -21.02
N ILE A 65 -11.65 -13.17 -21.92
CA ILE A 65 -12.76 -12.87 -22.84
C ILE A 65 -13.05 -14.06 -23.77
N VAL A 66 -12.01 -14.65 -24.35
CA VAL A 66 -12.16 -15.81 -25.24
C VAL A 66 -12.73 -17.01 -24.47
N GLN A 67 -12.19 -17.33 -23.29
CA GLN A 67 -12.67 -18.43 -22.46
C GLN A 67 -14.08 -18.20 -21.90
N TYR A 68 -14.47 -16.94 -21.69
CA TYR A 68 -15.82 -16.59 -21.27
C TYR A 68 -16.87 -16.92 -22.34
N GLY A 69 -16.49 -16.86 -23.62
CA GLY A 69 -17.28 -17.35 -24.75
C GLY A 69 -18.49 -16.51 -25.14
N VAL A 70 -18.80 -15.42 -24.41
CA VAL A 70 -19.87 -14.47 -24.74
C VAL A 70 -19.25 -13.12 -25.04
N GLN A 71 -19.55 -12.57 -26.21
CA GLN A 71 -19.08 -11.26 -26.63
C GLN A 71 -20.16 -10.20 -26.45
N SER A 72 -19.74 -8.98 -26.16
CA SER A 72 -20.61 -7.82 -26.11
C SER A 72 -19.84 -6.58 -26.56
N GLU A 73 -20.54 -5.69 -27.26
CA GLU A 73 -19.97 -4.40 -27.66
C GLU A 73 -19.95 -3.41 -26.49
N LEU A 74 -18.99 -2.48 -26.57
CA LEU A 74 -18.91 -1.33 -25.68
C LEU A 74 -20.15 -0.45 -25.84
N LYS A 75 -20.60 0.16 -24.75
CA LYS A 75 -21.62 1.22 -24.84
C LYS A 75 -21.03 2.43 -25.55
N GLU A 76 -21.82 3.08 -26.38
CA GLU A 76 -21.45 4.35 -27.05
C GLU A 76 -20.96 5.41 -26.05
N THR A 77 -21.57 5.48 -24.87
CA THR A 77 -21.14 6.41 -23.81
C THR A 77 -19.75 6.10 -23.27
N THR A 78 -19.39 4.82 -23.16
CA THR A 78 -18.04 4.39 -22.75
C THR A 78 -17.02 4.72 -23.84
N GLN A 79 -17.36 4.47 -25.11
CA GLN A 79 -16.49 4.83 -26.24
C GLN A 79 -16.25 6.34 -26.30
N LYS A 80 -17.31 7.15 -26.12
CA LYS A 80 -17.20 8.61 -26.08
C LYS A 80 -16.29 9.07 -24.93
N LEU A 81 -16.47 8.52 -23.73
CA LEU A 81 -15.63 8.86 -22.59
C LEU A 81 -14.16 8.53 -22.85
N ILE A 82 -13.86 7.34 -23.39
CA ILE A 82 -12.49 6.95 -23.75
C ILE A 82 -11.91 7.95 -24.77
N GLY A 83 -12.68 8.31 -25.80
CA GLY A 83 -12.22 9.25 -26.82
C GLY A 83 -11.94 10.66 -26.28
N GLU A 84 -12.75 11.17 -25.34
CA GLU A 84 -12.47 12.47 -24.70
C GLU A 84 -11.22 12.42 -23.82
N VAL A 85 -11.03 11.35 -23.04
CA VAL A 85 -9.82 11.20 -22.23
C VAL A 85 -8.58 11.08 -23.12
N GLN A 86 -8.64 10.36 -24.25
CA GLN A 86 -7.53 10.30 -25.21
C GLN A 86 -7.14 11.68 -25.73
N LYS A 87 -8.11 12.52 -26.09
CA LYS A 87 -7.84 13.90 -26.54
C LYS A 87 -7.16 14.72 -25.45
N LEU A 88 -7.64 14.64 -24.22
CA LEU A 88 -7.04 15.37 -23.09
C LEU A 88 -5.59 14.93 -22.82
N MET A 89 -5.33 13.62 -22.89
CA MET A 89 -3.99 13.06 -22.69
C MET A 89 -3.02 13.41 -23.84
N GLU A 90 -3.53 13.55 -25.07
CA GLU A 90 -2.75 13.98 -26.25
C GLU A 90 -2.53 15.49 -26.31
N GLY A 91 -3.46 16.25 -25.76
CA GLY A 91 -3.42 17.70 -25.76
C GLY A 91 -2.32 18.27 -24.85
N SER A 92 -2.14 19.57 -24.98
CA SER A 92 -1.32 20.39 -24.08
C SER A 92 -2.17 21.11 -23.02
N GLU A 93 -3.46 20.77 -22.92
CA GLU A 93 -4.40 21.39 -21.97
C GLU A 93 -4.12 20.96 -20.54
N LEU A 94 -3.61 19.74 -20.36
CA LEU A 94 -3.24 19.18 -19.07
C LEU A 94 -1.73 19.22 -18.87
N THR A 95 -1.31 19.59 -17.67
CA THR A 95 0.09 19.45 -17.22
C THR A 95 0.44 17.98 -17.02
N LEU A 96 1.73 17.65 -16.89
CA LEU A 96 2.14 16.27 -16.63
C LEU A 96 1.51 15.73 -15.33
N PHE A 97 1.45 16.56 -14.29
CA PHE A 97 0.79 16.24 -13.03
C PHE A 97 -0.70 15.89 -13.24
N GLU A 98 -1.44 16.72 -13.97
CA GLU A 98 -2.86 16.49 -14.25
C GLU A 98 -3.09 15.23 -15.11
N LYS A 99 -2.24 14.98 -16.11
CA LYS A 99 -2.29 13.76 -16.93
C LYS A 99 -2.06 12.49 -16.09
N VAL A 100 -1.12 12.52 -15.13
CA VAL A 100 -0.92 11.39 -14.21
C VAL A 100 -2.12 11.21 -13.28
N PHE A 101 -2.79 12.30 -12.89
CA PHE A 101 -4.00 12.22 -12.08
C PHE A 101 -5.15 11.54 -12.83
N GLU A 102 -5.35 11.89 -14.10
CA GLU A 102 -6.31 11.20 -14.99
C GLU A 102 -5.94 9.72 -15.17
N GLN A 103 -4.65 9.39 -15.27
CA GLN A 103 -4.19 8.01 -15.35
C GLN A 103 -4.53 7.21 -14.07
N GLU A 104 -4.35 7.80 -12.88
CA GLU A 104 -4.75 7.17 -11.61
C GLU A 104 -6.25 6.90 -11.57
N LEU A 105 -7.08 7.87 -11.96
CA LEU A 105 -8.53 7.71 -12.00
C LEU A 105 -8.97 6.57 -12.92
N LEU A 106 -8.35 6.46 -14.10
CA LEU A 106 -8.59 5.35 -15.03
C LEU A 106 -8.14 4.02 -14.44
N LYS A 107 -6.98 3.97 -13.78
CA LYS A 107 -6.46 2.74 -13.13
C LYS A 107 -7.37 2.29 -11.99
N HIS A 108 -7.91 3.23 -11.22
CA HIS A 108 -8.93 2.95 -10.20
C HIS A 108 -10.18 2.33 -10.82
N LYS A 109 -10.70 2.92 -11.91
CA LYS A 109 -11.85 2.37 -12.63
C LYS A 109 -11.58 0.96 -13.16
N GLN A 110 -10.38 0.69 -13.66
CA GLN A 110 -9.97 -0.63 -14.13
C GLN A 110 -9.98 -1.66 -13.00
N THR A 111 -9.38 -1.31 -11.85
CA THR A 111 -9.36 -2.15 -10.64
C THR A 111 -10.77 -2.49 -10.17
N MET A 112 -11.64 -1.48 -10.03
CA MET A 112 -13.01 -1.68 -9.59
C MET A 112 -13.82 -2.51 -10.59
N THR A 113 -13.59 -2.33 -11.88
CA THR A 113 -14.23 -3.13 -12.93
C THR A 113 -13.84 -4.61 -12.81
N GLY A 114 -12.56 -4.92 -12.67
CA GLY A 114 -12.09 -6.29 -12.52
C GLY A 114 -12.56 -6.97 -11.22
N LEU A 115 -12.66 -6.22 -10.12
CA LEU A 115 -13.24 -6.74 -8.86
C LEU A 115 -14.73 -7.05 -8.98
N LEU A 116 -15.48 -6.17 -9.64
CA LEU A 116 -16.90 -6.41 -9.90
C LEU A 116 -17.12 -7.64 -10.79
N ILE A 117 -16.29 -7.81 -11.82
CA ILE A 117 -16.34 -9.00 -12.69
C ILE A 117 -16.06 -10.27 -11.88
N HIS A 118 -15.02 -10.26 -11.04
CA HIS A 118 -14.70 -11.38 -10.16
C HIS A 118 -15.87 -11.74 -9.23
N LYS A 119 -16.45 -10.75 -8.54
CA LYS A 119 -17.58 -10.97 -7.63
C LYS A 119 -18.84 -11.43 -8.36
N ALA A 120 -19.13 -10.87 -9.53
CA ALA A 120 -20.23 -11.33 -10.37
C ALA A 120 -20.04 -12.79 -10.81
N ALA A 121 -18.83 -13.18 -11.20
CA ALA A 121 -18.52 -14.54 -11.63
C ALA A 121 -18.79 -15.59 -10.54
N GLN A 122 -18.61 -15.24 -9.26
CA GLN A 122 -18.87 -16.12 -8.13
C GLN A 122 -20.34 -16.55 -7.99
N VAL A 123 -21.28 -15.75 -8.50
CA VAL A 123 -22.73 -15.99 -8.33
C VAL A 123 -23.45 -16.43 -9.61
N VAL A 124 -22.79 -16.42 -10.78
CA VAL A 124 -23.43 -16.81 -12.06
C VAL A 124 -23.19 -18.28 -12.42
N GLY A 125 -22.02 -18.87 -12.09
CA GLY A 125 -21.75 -20.28 -12.37
C GLY A 125 -20.27 -20.67 -12.27
N ALA A 126 -19.98 -21.96 -12.06
CA ALA A 126 -18.62 -22.48 -11.92
C ALA A 126 -17.79 -22.39 -13.22
N ASP A 127 -18.45 -22.57 -14.37
CA ASP A 127 -17.87 -22.39 -15.71
C ASP A 127 -17.34 -20.96 -15.90
N ILE A 128 -18.16 -19.97 -15.52
CA ILE A 128 -17.82 -18.55 -15.60
C ILE A 128 -16.70 -18.21 -14.62
N LYS A 129 -16.78 -18.71 -13.39
CA LYS A 129 -15.73 -18.48 -12.40
C LYS A 129 -14.37 -18.98 -12.89
N ALA A 130 -14.32 -20.13 -13.55
CA ALA A 130 -13.09 -20.67 -14.12
C ALA A 130 -12.50 -19.74 -15.20
N ALA A 131 -13.32 -19.25 -16.14
CA ALA A 131 -12.88 -18.33 -17.19
C ALA A 131 -12.36 -16.97 -16.66
N ILE A 132 -12.90 -16.50 -15.53
CA ILE A 132 -12.57 -15.20 -14.92
C ILE A 132 -11.39 -15.27 -13.94
N THR A 133 -11.10 -16.44 -13.39
CA THR A 133 -10.04 -16.61 -12.36
C THR A 133 -8.68 -16.00 -12.73
N PRO A 134 -8.19 -16.09 -13.99
CA PRO A 134 -6.95 -15.45 -14.40
C PRO A 134 -6.91 -13.93 -14.19
N LEU A 135 -8.06 -13.24 -14.20
CA LEU A 135 -8.13 -11.79 -13.96
C LEU A 135 -7.75 -11.38 -12.53
N ASN A 136 -7.62 -12.33 -11.60
CA ASN A 136 -7.16 -12.02 -10.24
C ASN A 136 -5.74 -11.46 -10.20
N ALA A 137 -4.85 -11.96 -11.06
CA ALA A 137 -3.48 -11.44 -11.18
C ALA A 137 -3.51 -10.00 -11.70
N VAL A 138 -4.29 -9.74 -12.75
CA VAL A 138 -4.54 -8.40 -13.31
C VAL A 138 -5.07 -7.44 -12.22
N ASN A 139 -5.99 -7.90 -11.38
CA ASN A 139 -6.53 -7.10 -10.27
C ASN A 139 -5.53 -6.82 -9.16
N PHE A 140 -4.53 -7.70 -8.95
CA PHE A 140 -3.48 -7.49 -7.97
C PHE A 140 -2.46 -6.47 -8.49
N GLU A 141 -2.00 -6.64 -9.73
CA GLU A 141 -1.07 -5.71 -10.37
C GLU A 141 -1.66 -4.31 -10.51
N ASN A 142 -2.92 -4.18 -10.92
CA ASN A 142 -3.57 -2.86 -11.00
C ASN A 142 -3.57 -2.12 -9.64
N ARG A 143 -3.70 -2.82 -8.51
CA ARG A 143 -3.59 -2.19 -7.18
C ARG A 143 -2.18 -1.72 -6.88
N ALA A 144 -1.18 -2.54 -7.21
CA ALA A 144 0.22 -2.13 -7.07
C ALA A 144 0.51 -0.88 -7.90
N HIS A 145 -0.05 -0.80 -9.12
CA HIS A 145 0.07 0.38 -9.98
C HIS A 145 -0.59 1.62 -9.37
N GLN A 146 -1.73 1.48 -8.68
CA GLN A 146 -2.35 2.61 -7.98
C GLN A 146 -1.45 3.19 -6.88
N GLU A 147 -0.81 2.34 -6.07
CA GLU A 147 0.14 2.82 -5.05
C GLU A 147 1.35 3.51 -5.69
N GLN A 148 1.82 3.00 -6.83
CA GLN A 148 2.87 3.69 -7.58
C GLN A 148 2.40 5.05 -8.10
N LEU A 149 1.21 5.15 -8.71
CA LEU A 149 0.67 6.41 -9.23
C LEU A 149 0.50 7.45 -8.11
N LYS A 150 0.06 7.05 -6.91
CA LYS A 150 0.01 7.96 -5.75
C LYS A 150 1.36 8.58 -5.43
N GLY A 151 2.42 7.77 -5.36
CA GLY A 151 3.77 8.30 -5.10
C GLY A 151 4.29 9.17 -6.25
N ILE A 152 3.90 8.92 -7.50
CA ILE A 152 4.23 9.82 -8.62
C ILE A 152 3.47 11.15 -8.49
N LEU A 153 2.19 11.09 -8.13
CA LEU A 153 1.35 12.27 -7.91
C LEU A 153 1.85 13.15 -6.77
N GLU A 154 2.37 12.56 -5.70
CA GLU A 154 3.00 13.32 -4.62
C GLU A 154 4.21 14.11 -5.14
N ILE A 155 5.13 13.44 -5.85
CA ILE A 155 6.34 14.09 -6.39
C ILE A 155 5.98 15.18 -7.39
N LEU A 156 5.15 14.87 -8.38
CA LEU A 156 4.76 15.83 -9.42
C LEU A 156 3.89 16.95 -8.84
N GLY A 157 2.96 16.63 -7.94
CA GLY A 157 2.04 17.57 -7.34
C GLY A 157 2.74 18.57 -6.42
N VAL A 158 3.69 18.13 -5.59
CA VAL A 158 4.46 19.07 -4.76
C VAL A 158 5.30 20.01 -5.63
N ARG A 159 5.94 19.48 -6.68
CA ARG A 159 6.68 20.29 -7.65
C ARG A 159 5.78 21.30 -8.37
N GLU A 160 4.62 20.87 -8.86
CA GLU A 160 3.66 21.71 -9.56
C GLU A 160 3.12 22.83 -8.66
N LEU A 161 2.71 22.47 -7.44
CA LEU A 161 2.03 23.39 -6.52
C LEU A 161 2.98 24.34 -5.79
N THR A 162 4.23 23.95 -5.58
CA THR A 162 5.18 24.70 -4.73
C THR A 162 6.47 25.11 -5.44
N GLY A 163 6.79 24.51 -6.59
CA GLY A 163 8.08 24.67 -7.27
C GLY A 163 9.25 23.96 -6.56
N GLN A 164 8.99 23.13 -5.55
CA GLN A 164 10.00 22.43 -4.76
C GLN A 164 9.83 20.91 -4.89
N ASP A 165 10.91 20.16 -4.68
CA ASP A 165 10.81 18.70 -4.54
C ASP A 165 10.02 18.34 -3.28
N ALA A 166 9.20 17.28 -3.37
CA ALA A 166 8.61 16.66 -2.19
C ALA A 166 9.72 16.34 -1.18
N LYS A 167 9.45 16.55 0.11
CA LYS A 167 10.39 16.14 1.17
C LYS A 167 10.52 14.63 1.13
N GLN A 168 11.48 14.14 0.35
CA GLN A 168 11.74 12.71 0.28
C GLN A 168 12.31 12.25 1.60
N GLY A 169 11.60 11.33 2.22
CA GLY A 169 12.04 10.66 3.43
C GLY A 169 10.99 9.68 3.88
N LEU A 170 11.44 8.56 4.43
CA LEU A 170 10.61 7.58 5.11
C LEU A 170 9.62 8.26 6.08
N TRP A 171 10.06 9.31 6.77
CA TRP A 171 9.26 10.04 7.74
C TRP A 171 8.07 10.81 7.15
N ALA A 172 8.21 11.43 5.97
CA ALA A 172 7.09 12.12 5.33
C ALA A 172 5.98 11.14 4.92
N ARG A 173 6.38 10.00 4.35
CA ARG A 173 5.45 8.92 3.97
C ARG A 173 4.73 8.30 5.17
N VAL A 174 5.43 8.19 6.30
CA VAL A 174 4.85 7.72 7.56
C VAL A 174 3.85 8.72 8.13
N GLU A 175 4.20 10.01 8.12
CA GLU A 175 3.29 11.08 8.56
C GLU A 175 1.99 11.10 7.73
N ASP A 176 2.12 11.01 6.39
CA ASP A 176 0.97 11.03 5.48
C ASP A 176 0.05 9.81 5.66
N ALA A 177 0.62 8.61 5.79
CA ALA A 177 -0.16 7.39 6.01
C ALA A 177 -0.87 7.40 7.38
N VAL A 178 -0.25 7.95 8.43
CA VAL A 178 -0.88 8.10 9.76
C VAL A 178 -2.00 9.13 9.73
N ALA A 179 -1.81 10.26 9.03
CA ALA A 179 -2.85 11.27 8.85
C ALA A 179 -4.09 10.70 8.14
N ALA A 180 -3.88 9.83 7.13
CA ALA A 180 -4.95 9.14 6.42
C ALA A 180 -5.73 8.14 7.32
N LEU A 181 -5.04 7.38 8.17
CA LEU A 181 -5.68 6.39 9.06
C LEU A 181 -6.44 7.01 10.23
N THR A 182 -5.95 8.14 10.75
CA THR A 182 -6.57 8.83 11.89
C THR A 182 -7.74 9.74 11.49
N GLY A 183 -7.86 10.07 10.19
CA GLY A 183 -8.86 11.01 9.69
C GLY A 183 -8.55 12.47 10.03
N VAL A 184 -7.32 12.75 10.47
CA VAL A 184 -6.87 14.04 10.96
C VAL A 184 -5.97 14.68 9.90
N ALA A 185 -6.57 15.06 8.76
CA ALA A 185 -5.84 15.78 7.71
C ALA A 185 -5.24 17.07 8.30
N GLY A 186 -3.91 17.12 8.42
CA GLY A 186 -3.15 18.30 8.85
C GLY A 186 -3.07 18.59 10.36
N SER A 187 -3.58 17.74 11.27
CA SER A 187 -3.48 18.01 12.73
C SER A 187 -2.45 17.18 13.51
N VAL A 188 -1.76 16.22 12.90
CA VAL A 188 -0.56 15.66 13.56
C VAL A 188 0.56 16.72 13.61
N VAL A 189 0.62 17.63 12.63
CA VAL A 189 1.59 18.74 12.56
C VAL A 189 1.26 19.89 13.54
N THR A 190 0.01 20.06 13.96
CA THR A 190 -0.40 21.15 14.88
C THR A 190 -0.60 20.70 16.32
N ARG A 191 -0.62 19.40 16.59
CA ARG A 191 -0.53 18.87 17.95
C ARG A 191 0.92 18.92 18.37
N THR A 192 1.21 19.67 19.44
CA THR A 192 2.53 19.59 20.07
C THR A 192 2.81 18.13 20.46
N ASP A 193 4.08 17.73 20.54
CA ASP A 193 4.53 16.38 20.92
C ASP A 193 3.84 15.84 22.21
N ASP A 194 3.33 16.78 23.02
CA ASP A 194 2.60 16.62 24.27
C ASP A 194 1.09 16.32 24.16
N GLU A 195 0.50 16.38 22.96
CA GLU A 195 -0.93 16.16 22.73
C GLU A 195 -1.28 14.80 22.08
N MET A 196 -0.27 14.03 21.66
CA MET A 196 -0.47 12.73 21.02
C MET A 196 -0.93 11.65 22.02
N SER A 197 -1.90 10.84 21.62
CA SER A 197 -2.26 9.64 22.38
C SER A 197 -1.28 8.50 22.10
N ILE A 198 -1.18 7.54 23.01
CA ILE A 198 -0.34 6.36 22.83
C ILE A 198 -0.68 5.59 21.54
N ARG A 199 -1.96 5.48 21.19
CA ARG A 199 -2.41 4.81 19.95
C ARG A 199 -1.94 5.53 18.69
N ASP A 200 -1.82 6.85 18.73
CA ASP A 200 -1.31 7.63 17.59
C ASP A 200 0.18 7.37 17.41
N LEU A 201 0.93 7.35 18.52
CA LEU A 201 2.37 7.08 18.52
C LEU A 201 2.71 5.67 18.01
N LEU A 202 2.00 4.65 18.48
CA LEU A 202 2.20 3.27 18.05
C LEU A 202 1.85 3.08 16.58
N ARG A 203 0.73 3.67 16.12
CA ARG A 203 0.37 3.66 14.70
C ARG A 203 1.44 4.29 13.81
N MET A 204 2.12 5.34 14.27
CA MET A 204 3.25 5.93 13.56
C MET A 204 4.41 4.94 13.42
N ASP A 205 4.77 4.24 14.50
CA ASP A 205 5.80 3.20 14.46
C ASP A 205 5.43 2.06 13.51
N HIS A 206 4.19 1.56 13.59
CA HIS A 206 3.70 0.47 12.74
C HIS A 206 3.75 0.84 11.26
N THR A 207 3.34 2.07 10.95
CA THR A 207 3.34 2.59 9.58
C THR A 207 4.77 2.74 9.07
N LYS A 208 5.70 3.15 9.93
CA LYS A 208 7.13 3.23 9.61
C LYS A 208 7.72 1.86 9.33
N ALA A 209 7.41 0.85 10.15
CA ALA A 209 7.84 -0.52 9.92
C ALA A 209 7.34 -1.05 8.56
N ASP A 210 6.06 -0.84 8.23
CA ASP A 210 5.50 -1.25 6.94
C ASP A 210 6.17 -0.60 5.75
N THR A 211 6.42 0.70 5.87
CA THR A 211 7.09 1.46 4.80
C THR A 211 8.49 0.89 4.61
N LEU A 212 9.24 0.67 5.69
CA LEU A 212 10.58 0.06 5.63
C LEU A 212 10.58 -1.35 5.03
N PHE A 213 9.61 -2.20 5.39
CA PHE A 213 9.46 -3.52 4.77
C PHE A 213 9.23 -3.41 3.26
N ALA A 214 8.38 -2.48 2.82
CA ALA A 214 8.12 -2.25 1.40
C ALA A 214 9.38 -1.75 0.66
N GLU A 215 10.12 -0.81 1.25
CA GLU A 215 11.37 -0.30 0.67
C GLU A 215 12.43 -1.41 0.56
N ILE A 216 12.59 -2.26 1.58
CA ILE A 216 13.54 -3.38 1.58
C ILE A 216 13.20 -4.39 0.47
N LEU A 217 11.93 -4.77 0.35
CA LEU A 217 11.49 -5.79 -0.60
C LEU A 217 11.46 -5.26 -2.05
N GLY A 218 11.20 -3.97 -2.22
CA GLY A 218 11.15 -3.29 -3.52
C GLY A 218 12.49 -2.77 -4.04
N ALA A 219 13.53 -2.74 -3.20
CA ALA A 219 14.86 -2.33 -3.63
C ALA A 219 15.67 -3.50 -4.22
N ASP A 220 16.54 -3.17 -5.18
CA ASP A 220 17.54 -4.09 -5.74
C ASP A 220 18.98 -3.72 -5.38
N ASP A 221 19.21 -2.51 -4.87
CA ASP A 221 20.50 -2.01 -4.43
C ASP A 221 20.84 -2.55 -3.02
N PRO A 222 21.84 -3.44 -2.86
CA PRO A 222 22.19 -4.04 -1.58
C PRO A 222 22.56 -3.01 -0.51
N GLN A 223 23.14 -1.87 -0.90
CA GLN A 223 23.49 -0.82 0.06
C GLN A 223 22.25 -0.16 0.62
N LYS A 224 21.27 0.20 -0.23
CA LYS A 224 19.99 0.76 0.23
C LYS A 224 19.21 -0.23 1.07
N ILE A 225 19.19 -1.51 0.67
CA ILE A 225 18.57 -2.59 1.45
C ILE A 225 19.18 -2.65 2.85
N GLN A 226 20.51 -2.61 2.95
CA GLN A 226 21.23 -2.62 4.24
C GLN A 226 20.88 -1.40 5.09
N GLU A 227 20.79 -0.21 4.49
CA GLU A 227 20.41 1.03 5.18
C GLU A 227 18.99 0.96 5.73
N TYR A 228 18.02 0.54 4.90
CA TYR A 228 16.62 0.38 5.33
C TYR A 228 16.45 -0.71 6.38
N PHE A 229 17.12 -1.86 6.22
CA PHE A 229 17.09 -2.91 7.22
C PHE A 229 17.74 -2.48 8.54
N GLY A 230 18.86 -1.75 8.48
CA GLY A 230 19.49 -1.18 9.68
C GLY A 230 18.55 -0.23 10.44
N GLN A 231 17.73 0.54 9.71
CA GLN A 231 16.71 1.39 10.32
C GLN A 231 15.55 0.57 10.89
N LEU A 232 15.03 -0.42 10.14
CA LEU A 232 13.96 -1.33 10.58
C LEU A 232 14.33 -2.08 11.85
N TYR A 233 15.54 -2.64 11.88
CA TYR A 233 16.09 -3.37 13.01
C TYR A 233 16.10 -2.50 14.28
N LYS A 234 16.54 -1.24 14.16
CA LYS A 234 16.53 -0.30 15.28
C LYS A 234 15.11 0.04 15.72
N ASP A 235 14.25 0.36 14.76
CA ASP A 235 12.88 0.80 15.05
C ASP A 235 12.07 -0.28 15.74
N ILE A 236 12.08 -1.53 15.24
CA ILE A 236 11.33 -2.63 15.84
C ILE A 236 11.88 -2.98 17.24
N LYS A 237 13.22 -3.06 17.42
CA LYS A 237 13.78 -3.35 18.75
C LYS A 237 13.41 -2.28 19.76
N VAL A 238 13.57 -1.01 19.41
CA VAL A 238 13.22 0.12 20.29
C VAL A 238 11.72 0.11 20.60
N HIS A 239 10.87 -0.14 19.61
CA HIS A 239 9.43 -0.18 19.76
C HIS A 239 9.00 -1.32 20.68
N GLY A 240 9.33 -2.57 20.37
CA GLY A 240 8.93 -3.73 21.17
C GLY A 240 9.44 -3.66 22.61
N THR A 241 10.71 -3.29 22.81
CA THR A 241 11.25 -3.11 24.17
C THR A 241 10.55 -1.98 24.94
N ALA A 242 10.15 -0.89 24.28
CA ALA A 242 9.42 0.18 24.95
C ALA A 242 7.99 -0.23 25.31
N GLU A 243 7.33 -1.05 24.48
CA GLU A 243 6.01 -1.62 24.80
C GLU A 243 6.07 -2.54 26.01
N GLU A 244 7.05 -3.43 26.07
CA GLU A 244 7.27 -4.32 27.21
C GLU A 244 7.52 -3.55 28.52
N GLN A 245 8.25 -2.44 28.45
CA GLN A 245 8.58 -1.63 29.63
C GLN A 245 7.45 -0.72 30.09
N VAL A 246 6.60 -0.25 29.17
CA VAL A 246 5.62 0.81 29.45
C VAL A 246 4.20 0.36 29.16
N LEU A 247 3.93 -0.09 27.93
CA LEU A 247 2.58 -0.37 27.47
C LEU A 247 1.99 -1.62 28.11
N TYR A 248 2.66 -2.77 28.01
CA TYR A 248 2.15 -4.05 28.50
C TYR A 248 1.89 -4.02 30.02
N PRO A 249 2.75 -3.42 30.87
CA PRO A 249 2.44 -3.22 32.28
C PRO A 249 1.19 -2.36 32.52
N ALA A 250 0.99 -1.30 31.72
CA ALA A 250 -0.15 -0.41 31.87
C ALA A 250 -1.48 -1.10 31.51
N ILE A 251 -1.49 -1.95 30.47
CA ILE A 251 -2.71 -2.66 30.04
C ILE A 251 -2.96 -3.98 30.78
N ARG A 252 -1.97 -4.52 31.49
CA ARG A 252 -2.05 -5.81 32.20
C ARG A 252 -3.30 -5.98 33.09
N PRO A 253 -3.82 -4.96 33.79
CA PRO A 253 -5.06 -5.11 34.57
C PRO A 253 -6.31 -5.39 33.72
N TYR A 254 -6.24 -5.17 32.40
CA TYR A 254 -7.35 -5.21 31.46
C TYR A 254 -7.17 -6.22 30.32
N TYR A 255 -5.98 -6.82 30.18
CA TYR A 255 -5.64 -7.75 29.10
C TYR A 255 -5.17 -9.10 29.66
N GLU A 256 -5.96 -10.15 29.43
CA GLU A 256 -5.70 -11.50 29.95
C GLU A 256 -4.60 -12.24 29.19
N HIS A 257 -4.32 -11.85 27.94
CA HIS A 257 -3.36 -12.49 27.04
C HIS A 257 -1.99 -11.79 27.01
N THR A 258 -1.60 -11.14 28.11
CA THR A 258 -0.31 -10.42 28.16
C THR A 258 0.88 -11.33 27.89
N GLN A 259 0.88 -12.57 28.36
CA GLN A 259 1.98 -13.51 28.12
C GLN A 259 2.17 -13.82 26.62
N GLU A 260 1.07 -13.96 25.88
CA GLU A 260 1.11 -14.25 24.43
C GLU A 260 1.74 -13.10 23.65
N ILE A 261 1.48 -11.84 24.03
CA ILE A 261 2.08 -10.71 23.33
C ILE A 261 3.57 -10.57 23.60
N TYR A 262 4.04 -10.86 24.82
CA TYR A 262 5.50 -10.94 25.10
C TYR A 262 6.17 -12.00 24.22
N GLU A 263 5.57 -13.20 24.11
CA GLU A 263 6.12 -14.29 23.30
C GLU A 263 6.20 -13.93 21.80
N GLN A 264 5.20 -13.22 21.28
CA GLN A 264 5.22 -12.70 19.90
C GLN A 264 6.30 -11.63 19.70
N THR A 265 6.49 -10.74 20.68
CA THR A 265 7.54 -9.72 20.61
C THR A 265 8.92 -10.36 20.60
N ASP A 266 9.16 -11.33 21.49
CA ASP A 266 10.40 -12.11 21.55
C ASP A 266 10.67 -12.82 20.22
N GLU A 267 9.67 -13.47 19.62
CA GLU A 267 9.80 -14.12 18.30
C GLU A 267 10.27 -13.13 17.22
N VAL A 268 9.66 -11.94 17.18
CA VAL A 268 10.04 -10.89 16.22
C VAL A 268 11.48 -10.39 16.48
N MET A 269 11.90 -10.27 17.74
CA MET A 269 13.26 -9.87 18.09
C MET A 269 14.29 -10.92 17.68
N GLU A 270 13.99 -12.20 17.88
CA GLU A 270 14.85 -13.32 17.46
C GLU A 270 15.01 -13.34 15.93
N MET A 271 13.91 -13.19 15.19
CA MET A 271 13.96 -13.12 13.72
C MET A 271 14.83 -11.96 13.21
N LEU A 272 14.79 -10.79 13.87
CA LEU A 272 15.67 -9.67 13.53
C LEU A 272 17.16 -10.02 13.70
N ASP A 273 17.50 -10.69 14.79
CA ASP A 273 18.87 -11.11 15.07
C ASP A 273 19.35 -12.22 14.11
N GLU A 274 18.46 -13.11 13.68
CA GLU A 274 18.73 -14.10 12.63
C GLU A 274 19.00 -13.46 11.26
N ILE A 275 18.28 -12.39 10.92
CA ILE A 275 18.42 -11.71 9.62
C ILE A 275 19.67 -10.84 9.55
N LYS A 276 20.03 -10.21 10.67
CA LYS A 276 21.14 -9.25 10.76
C LYS A 276 22.48 -9.69 10.13
N PRO A 277 22.95 -10.94 10.27
CA PRO A 277 24.21 -11.37 9.67
C PRO A 277 24.09 -11.77 8.18
N LEU A 278 22.89 -11.81 7.59
CA LEU A 278 22.69 -12.26 6.22
C LEU A 278 23.10 -11.19 5.20
N ASP A 279 23.51 -11.64 4.00
CA ASP A 279 23.84 -10.75 2.88
C ASP A 279 22.56 -10.12 2.29
N PRO A 280 22.42 -8.77 2.27
CA PRO A 280 21.28 -8.06 1.67
C PRO A 280 20.99 -8.41 0.22
N ALA A 281 22.00 -8.86 -0.54
CA ALA A 281 21.83 -9.27 -1.93
C ALA A 281 21.29 -10.71 -2.08
N SER A 282 21.26 -11.48 -1.00
CA SER A 282 20.86 -12.89 -1.04
C SER A 282 19.35 -13.08 -1.12
N SER A 283 18.92 -14.13 -1.81
CA SER A 283 17.51 -14.54 -1.82
C SER A 283 17.02 -14.99 -0.44
N GLU A 284 17.94 -15.51 0.40
CA GLU A 284 17.66 -15.90 1.77
C GLU A 284 17.26 -14.70 2.64
N PHE A 285 18.00 -13.58 2.51
CA PHE A 285 17.66 -12.32 3.18
C PHE A 285 16.25 -11.86 2.84
N LYS A 286 15.91 -11.75 1.54
CA LYS A 286 14.56 -11.32 1.12
C LYS A 286 13.47 -12.27 1.62
N ALA A 287 13.72 -13.59 1.60
CA ALA A 287 12.76 -14.58 2.11
C ALA A 287 12.53 -14.45 3.62
N LYS A 288 13.59 -14.23 4.41
CA LYS A 288 13.47 -14.02 5.86
C LYS A 288 12.84 -12.67 6.20
N ILE A 289 13.08 -11.61 5.42
CA ILE A 289 12.36 -10.33 5.56
C ILE A 289 10.86 -10.50 5.35
N GLU A 290 10.44 -11.29 4.37
CA GLU A 290 9.02 -11.56 4.12
C GLU A 290 8.37 -12.31 5.29
N GLN A 291 9.10 -13.25 5.92
CA GLN A 291 8.66 -13.95 7.13
C GLN A 291 8.55 -12.99 8.31
N LEU A 292 9.58 -12.16 8.54
CA LEU A 292 9.59 -11.14 9.59
C LEU A 292 8.42 -10.16 9.39
N ARG A 293 8.20 -9.66 8.17
CA ARG A 293 7.06 -8.81 7.82
C ARG A 293 5.74 -9.45 8.22
N THR A 294 5.58 -10.74 7.93
CA THR A 294 4.37 -11.50 8.29
C THR A 294 4.19 -11.57 9.80
N ALA A 295 5.24 -11.93 10.55
CA ALA A 295 5.20 -12.01 12.01
C ALA A 295 4.89 -10.65 12.65
N THR A 296 5.61 -9.60 12.24
CA THR A 296 5.38 -8.23 12.71
C THR A 296 3.96 -7.74 12.38
N ARG A 297 3.43 -8.03 11.18
CA ARG A 297 2.04 -7.66 10.84
C ARG A 297 1.00 -8.41 11.67
N ASN A 298 1.25 -9.69 11.98
CA ASN A 298 0.34 -10.45 12.85
C ASN A 298 0.29 -9.83 14.26
N HIS A 299 1.46 -9.51 14.83
CA HIS A 299 1.59 -8.82 16.11
C HIS A 299 0.86 -7.46 16.11
N ILE A 300 1.17 -6.59 15.14
CA ILE A 300 0.53 -5.28 14.99
C ILE A 300 -0.99 -5.41 14.85
N ASN A 301 -1.49 -6.36 14.06
CA ASN A 301 -2.93 -6.55 13.88
C ASN A 301 -3.63 -6.97 15.18
N GLN A 302 -2.97 -7.80 16.00
CA GLN A 302 -3.50 -8.19 17.32
C GLN A 302 -3.52 -6.99 18.26
N GLU A 303 -2.44 -6.21 18.30
CA GLU A 303 -2.36 -5.02 19.13
C GLU A 303 -3.40 -3.95 18.73
N GLU A 304 -3.48 -3.60 17.44
CA GLU A 304 -4.40 -2.57 16.96
C GLU A 304 -5.87 -2.96 17.11
N LYS A 305 -6.17 -4.26 17.11
CA LYS A 305 -7.52 -4.77 17.30
C LYS A 305 -7.89 -4.87 18.77
N ASP A 306 -7.04 -5.49 19.58
CA ASP A 306 -7.38 -5.86 20.95
C ASP A 306 -6.91 -4.79 21.93
N ILE A 307 -5.62 -4.45 21.91
CA ILE A 307 -5.01 -3.52 22.86
C ILE A 307 -5.48 -2.09 22.63
N PHE A 308 -5.59 -1.63 21.39
CA PHE A 308 -6.08 -0.26 21.13
C PHE A 308 -7.54 -0.10 21.54
N THR A 309 -8.35 -1.17 21.45
CA THR A 309 -9.72 -1.19 21.96
C THR A 309 -9.72 -1.05 23.48
N LEU A 310 -8.89 -1.82 24.18
CA LEU A 310 -8.76 -1.72 25.64
C LEU A 310 -8.30 -0.35 26.09
N ILE A 311 -7.31 0.24 25.42
CA ILE A 311 -6.84 1.60 25.71
C ILE A 311 -7.99 2.60 25.54
N LYS A 312 -8.76 2.49 24.45
CA LYS A 312 -9.89 3.38 24.18
C LYS A 312 -10.99 3.27 25.26
N GLU A 313 -11.24 2.07 25.77
CA GLU A 313 -12.32 1.79 26.71
C GLU A 313 -11.94 2.09 28.17
N ASN A 314 -10.67 1.91 28.54
CA ASN A 314 -10.24 1.94 29.94
C ASN A 314 -9.36 3.15 30.31
N PHE A 315 -8.81 3.88 29.34
CA PHE A 315 -7.91 5.00 29.60
C PHE A 315 -8.55 6.32 29.19
N SER A 316 -8.58 7.27 30.13
CA SER A 316 -8.90 8.67 29.83
C SER A 316 -7.89 9.26 28.85
N HIS A 317 -8.28 10.34 28.17
CA HIS A 317 -7.41 11.03 27.22
C HIS A 317 -6.06 11.45 27.83
N GLU A 318 -6.04 11.91 29.08
CA GLU A 318 -4.81 12.30 29.77
C GLU A 318 -3.96 11.09 30.16
N GLN A 319 -4.56 9.96 30.54
CA GLN A 319 -3.80 8.71 30.73
C GLN A 319 -3.17 8.24 29.42
N GLN A 320 -3.89 8.30 28.29
CA GLN A 320 -3.34 7.93 26.98
C GLN A 320 -2.14 8.80 26.59
N LYS A 321 -2.17 10.11 26.88
CA LYS A 321 -1.03 11.01 26.67
C LYS A 321 0.12 10.70 27.62
N GLN A 322 -0.17 10.40 28.89
CA GLN A 322 0.84 10.10 29.89
C GLN A 322 1.64 8.85 29.49
N VAL A 323 0.95 7.77 29.11
CA VAL A 323 1.61 6.56 28.58
C VAL A 323 2.41 6.86 27.32
N ALA A 324 1.90 7.73 26.42
CA ALA A 324 2.64 8.15 25.24
C ALA A 324 3.96 8.86 25.59
N ARG A 325 3.95 9.77 26.57
CA ARG A 325 5.16 10.48 27.03
C ARG A 325 6.17 9.52 27.65
N GLU A 326 5.71 8.60 28.48
CA GLU A 326 6.56 7.58 29.10
C GLU A 326 7.21 6.68 28.04
N LEU A 327 6.42 6.22 27.07
CA LEU A 327 6.92 5.41 25.96
C LEU A 327 7.93 6.19 25.11
N LYS A 328 7.68 7.46 24.78
CA LYS A 328 8.65 8.33 24.08
C LYS A 328 9.96 8.48 24.84
N ALA A 329 9.89 8.68 26.16
CA ALA A 329 11.07 8.82 27.00
C ALA A 329 11.92 7.54 27.01
N VAL A 330 11.28 6.37 27.16
CA VAL A 330 11.95 5.07 27.09
C VAL A 330 12.55 4.83 25.70
N LYS A 331 11.81 5.11 24.62
CA LYS A 331 12.35 4.98 23.26
C LYS A 331 13.58 5.84 23.02
N SER A 332 13.56 7.09 23.48
CA SER A 332 14.71 8.00 23.40
C SER A 332 15.93 7.43 24.12
N GLN A 333 15.76 6.93 25.35
CA GLN A 333 16.83 6.28 26.11
C GLN A 333 17.38 5.03 25.40
N LEU A 334 16.51 4.19 24.86
CA LEU A 334 16.91 2.99 24.12
C LEU A 334 17.68 3.35 22.85
N GLN A 335 17.26 4.38 22.13
CA GLN A 335 17.95 4.88 20.94
C GLN A 335 19.36 5.40 21.28
N ASP A 336 19.51 6.17 22.36
CA ASP A 336 20.82 6.63 22.83
C ASP A 336 21.73 5.46 23.22
N GLN A 337 21.20 4.44 23.90
CA GLN A 337 21.94 3.23 24.24
C GLN A 337 22.39 2.45 23.00
N MET A 338 21.50 2.29 22.02
CA MET A 338 21.83 1.62 20.75
C MET A 338 22.88 2.37 19.94
N ALA A 339 22.85 3.71 19.96
CA ALA A 339 23.86 4.54 19.32
C ALA A 339 25.23 4.40 20.02
N ALA A 340 25.25 4.32 21.36
CA ALA A 340 26.48 4.11 22.12
C ALA A 340 27.09 2.70 21.96
N ALA A 341 26.27 1.68 21.70
CA ALA A 341 26.72 0.29 21.54
C ALA A 341 27.27 -0.06 20.15
N ASN A 342 27.01 0.76 19.12
CA ASN A 342 27.53 0.63 17.76
C ASN A 342 28.26 1.94 17.34
N PRO A 343 29.48 2.20 17.84
CA PRO A 343 30.25 3.41 17.52
C PRO A 343 30.74 3.50 16.08
#